data_AF-A0A7S1JTK4-F1
#
_entry.id   AF-A0A7S1JTK4-F1
#
_cell.length_a   1.000
_cell.length_b   1.000
_cell.length_c   1.000
_cell.angle_alpha   90.00
_cell.angle_beta   90.00
_cell.angle_gamma   90.00
#
_symmetry.space_group_name_H-M   'P 1'
#
loop_
_entity.id
_entity.type
_entity.pdbx_description
1 polymer ?
#
loop_
_entity_poly.entity_id
_entity_poly.type
_entity_poly.pdbx_seq_one_letter_code
_entity_poly.pdbx_strand_id
1 'polypeptide(L)'
;RGGLHSIEHTVLALAPLVVMCDPGDLSCQHTRRDSDANRHLLLIYETKRGGLGLVQRVAERLEVLLYAARHVIASCSCGATTLPTDQPSASVPMETSDGPQVKQEQEGPAAA
;
A
#
# COMPACT_ATOMS: atom_id res chain seq x y z
N ARG A 1 7.40 -12.77 2.99
CA ARG A 1 7.76 -11.32 2.98
C ARG A 1 7.99 -10.80 1.56
N GLY A 2 8.84 -11.45 0.75
CA GLY A 2 9.10 -11.04 -0.65
C GLY A 2 7.83 -10.78 -1.47
N GLY A 3 6.87 -11.72 -1.51
CA GLY A 3 5.69 -11.57 -2.37
C GLY A 3 4.82 -10.34 -2.12
N LEU A 4 4.52 -10.00 -0.85
CA LEU A 4 3.67 -8.84 -0.53
C LEU A 4 4.36 -7.52 -0.87
N HIS A 5 5.66 -7.45 -0.63
CA HIS A 5 6.49 -6.32 -1.00
C HIS A 5 6.67 -6.21 -2.52
N SER A 6 6.79 -7.32 -3.25
CA SER A 6 6.80 -7.31 -4.71
C SER A 6 5.49 -6.77 -5.27
N ILE A 7 4.35 -7.16 -4.68
CA ILE A 7 3.04 -6.67 -5.08
C ILE A 7 2.95 -5.15 -4.81
N GLU A 8 3.36 -4.68 -3.64
CA GLU A 8 3.41 -3.24 -3.31
C GLU A 8 4.13 -2.42 -4.38
N HIS A 9 5.36 -2.82 -4.71
CA HIS A 9 6.16 -2.14 -5.73
C HIS A 9 5.51 -2.18 -7.11
N THR A 10 4.99 -3.34 -7.50
CA THR A 10 4.39 -3.50 -8.84
C THR A 10 3.08 -2.71 -8.95
N VAL A 11 2.25 -2.72 -7.90
CA VAL A 11 1.00 -1.97 -7.83
C VAL A 11 1.25 -0.48 -7.91
N LEU A 12 2.22 0.06 -7.14
CA LEU A 12 2.57 1.48 -7.23
C LEU A 12 3.13 1.87 -8.59
N ALA A 13 3.96 1.02 -9.20
CA ALA A 13 4.51 1.27 -10.53
C ALA A 13 3.43 1.29 -11.63
N LEU A 14 2.38 0.48 -11.47
CA LEU A 14 1.30 0.36 -12.46
C LEU A 14 0.15 1.34 -12.22
N ALA A 15 -0.03 1.85 -11.00
CA ALA A 15 -1.16 2.72 -10.66
C ALA A 15 -1.32 3.93 -11.61
N PRO A 16 -0.25 4.66 -11.99
CA PRO A 16 -0.35 5.76 -12.96
C PRO A 16 -0.99 5.36 -14.29
N LEU A 17 -0.73 4.13 -14.76
CA LEU A 17 -1.26 3.61 -16.03
C LEU A 17 -2.73 3.22 -15.94
N VAL A 18 -3.20 2.80 -14.76
CA VAL A 18 -4.55 2.26 -14.57
C VAL A 18 -5.54 3.35 -14.15
N VAL A 19 -5.11 4.27 -13.27
CA VAL A 19 -5.99 5.31 -12.71
C VAL A 19 -5.66 6.73 -13.17
N MET A 20 -4.67 6.89 -14.07
CA MET A 20 -4.24 8.18 -14.63
C MET A 20 -3.91 9.20 -13.54
N CYS A 21 -2.96 8.84 -12.66
CA CYS A 21 -2.47 9.70 -11.59
C CYS A 21 -0.96 9.97 -11.74
N ASP A 22 -0.45 10.97 -11.01
CA ASP A 22 0.98 11.15 -10.93
C ASP A 22 1.61 10.07 -10.03
N PRO A 23 2.85 9.62 -10.29
CA PRO A 23 3.52 8.60 -9.46
C PRO A 23 3.62 8.95 -7.97
N GLY A 24 3.60 10.25 -7.63
CA GLY A 24 3.68 10.72 -6.26
C GLY A 24 2.33 10.89 -5.55
N ASP A 25 1.21 10.76 -6.26
CA ASP A 25 -0.13 10.97 -5.68
C ASP A 25 -0.59 9.80 -4.81
N LEU A 26 -0.09 8.59 -5.10
CA LEU A 26 -0.40 7.38 -4.37
C LEU A 26 0.83 6.83 -3.66
N SER A 27 0.60 6.27 -2.48
CA SER A 27 1.59 5.52 -1.73
C SER A 27 0.97 4.22 -1.23
N CYS A 28 1.83 3.28 -0.84
CA CYS A 28 1.42 1.96 -0.41
C CYS A 28 2.28 1.50 0.76
N GLN A 29 1.70 0.68 1.63
CA GLN A 29 2.40 -0.02 2.69
C GLN A 29 1.87 -1.44 2.79
N HIS A 30 2.76 -2.37 3.11
CA HIS A 30 2.41 -3.76 3.38
C HIS A 30 2.69 -4.12 4.84
N THR A 31 1.98 -5.13 5.36
CA THR A 31 2.20 -5.61 6.73
C THR A 31 3.62 -6.10 6.97
N ARG A 32 4.27 -5.57 8.02
CA ARG A 32 5.68 -5.84 8.33
C ARG A 32 5.89 -6.93 9.39
N ARG A 33 4.89 -7.36 10.16
CA ARG A 33 5.07 -8.39 11.22
C ARG A 33 4.07 -9.52 11.07
N ASP A 34 4.54 -10.75 11.26
CA ASP A 34 3.71 -11.95 11.15
C ASP A 34 2.73 -12.08 12.34
N SER A 35 3.01 -11.37 13.43
CA SER A 35 2.15 -11.25 14.62
C SER A 35 1.04 -10.19 14.48
N ASP A 36 0.99 -9.47 13.36
CA ASP A 36 -0.03 -8.46 13.13
C ASP A 36 -1.37 -9.14 12.78
N ALA A 37 -2.49 -8.59 13.27
CA ALA A 37 -3.81 -9.16 13.06
C ALA A 37 -4.13 -9.29 11.55
N ASN A 38 -3.57 -8.37 10.76
CA ASN A 38 -3.71 -8.32 9.30
C ASN A 38 -2.41 -8.75 8.60
N ARG A 39 -1.92 -9.97 8.87
CA ARG A 39 -0.64 -10.51 8.34
C ARG A 39 -0.45 -10.44 6.81
N HIS A 40 -1.52 -10.25 6.03
CA HIS A 40 -1.49 -10.13 4.57
C HIS A 40 -2.29 -8.92 4.10
N LEU A 41 -1.91 -7.73 4.55
CA LEU A 41 -2.56 -6.47 4.16
C LEU A 41 -1.63 -5.65 3.28
N LEU A 42 -2.22 -5.09 2.24
CA LEU A 42 -1.64 -4.06 1.40
C LEU A 42 -2.56 -2.84 1.50
N LEU A 43 -2.04 -1.74 2.02
CA LEU A 43 -2.76 -0.48 2.20
C LEU A 43 -2.32 0.49 1.11
N ILE A 44 -3.26 0.97 0.29
CA ILE A 44 -3.02 1.98 -0.74
C ILE A 44 -3.73 3.26 -0.31
N TYR A 45 -3.03 4.40 -0.35
CA TYR A 45 -3.57 5.68 0.11
C TYR A 45 -3.00 6.84 -0.70
N GLU A 46 -3.69 7.97 -0.67
CA GLU A 46 -3.22 9.21 -1.27
C GLU A 46 -2.22 9.93 -0.37
N THR A 47 -1.20 10.52 -0.97
CA THR A 47 -0.17 11.30 -0.24
C THR A 47 -0.62 12.73 0.05
N LYS A 48 -1.56 13.27 -0.75
CA LYS A 48 -2.04 14.65 -0.61
C LYS A 48 -3.14 14.75 0.45
N ARG A 49 -2.98 15.72 1.38
CA ARG A 49 -4.01 16.08 2.36
C ARG A 49 -5.27 16.59 1.65
N GLY A 50 -6.44 16.16 2.14
CA GLY A 50 -7.75 16.48 1.57
C GLY A 50 -8.24 15.45 0.54
N GLY A 51 -7.35 14.59 0.03
CA GLY A 51 -7.67 13.56 -0.94
C GLY A 51 -8.03 14.12 -2.33
N LEU A 52 -7.76 13.33 -3.37
CA LEU A 52 -8.11 13.65 -4.76
C LEU A 52 -9.18 12.71 -5.33
N GLY A 53 -9.62 11.72 -4.54
CA GLY A 53 -10.53 10.67 -4.96
C GLY A 53 -9.87 9.57 -5.80
N LEU A 54 -8.54 9.55 -5.89
CA LEU A 54 -7.75 8.51 -6.55
C LEU A 54 -7.90 7.17 -5.84
N VAL A 55 -7.97 7.12 -4.50
CA VAL A 55 -8.20 5.85 -3.78
C VAL A 55 -9.52 5.21 -4.22
N GLN A 56 -10.56 6.01 -4.42
CA GLN A 56 -11.84 5.50 -4.93
C GLN A 56 -11.70 4.94 -6.35
N ARG A 57 -11.01 5.67 -7.25
CA ARG A 57 -10.73 5.16 -8.61
C ARG A 57 -9.89 3.89 -8.59
N VAL A 58 -8.92 3.80 -7.69
CA VAL A 58 -8.12 2.59 -7.47
C VAL A 58 -9.02 1.45 -7.01
N ALA A 59 -9.95 1.68 -6.08
CA ALA A 59 -10.89 0.65 -5.64
C ALA A 59 -11.77 0.15 -6.80
N GLU A 60 -12.29 1.05 -7.63
CA GLU A 60 -13.10 0.71 -8.82
C GLU A 60 -12.29 -0.03 -9.92
N ARG A 61 -10.97 0.09 -9.91
CA ARG A 61 -10.06 -0.52 -10.89
C ARG A 61 -9.11 -1.55 -10.27
N LEU A 62 -9.38 -1.97 -9.03
CA LEU A 62 -8.44 -2.76 -8.24
C LEU A 62 -8.12 -4.09 -8.92
N GLU A 63 -9.15 -4.75 -9.47
CA GLU A 63 -8.97 -6.02 -10.17
C GLU A 63 -8.07 -5.87 -11.40
N VAL A 64 -8.24 -4.80 -12.17
CA VAL A 64 -7.41 -4.49 -13.34
C VAL A 64 -5.95 -4.29 -12.92
N LEU A 65 -5.75 -3.53 -11.85
CA LEU A 65 -4.43 -3.23 -11.31
C LEU A 65 -3.72 -4.51 -10.81
N LEU A 66 -4.43 -5.37 -10.08
CA LEU A 66 -3.90 -6.64 -9.57
C LEU A 66 -3.63 -7.64 -10.69
N TYR A 67 -4.49 -7.70 -11.72
CA TYR A 67 -4.27 -8.57 -12.87
C TYR A 67 -3.05 -8.13 -13.68
N ALA A 68 -2.90 -6.82 -13.91
CA ALA A 68 -1.72 -6.25 -14.54
C ALA A 68 -0.45 -6.53 -13.73
N ALA A 69 -0.50 -6.34 -12.40
CA ALA A 69 0.64 -6.63 -11.52
C ALA A 69 1.05 -8.11 -11.58
N ARG A 70 0.07 -9.02 -11.50
CA ARG A 70 0.30 -10.46 -11.67
C ARG A 70 0.91 -10.77 -13.03
N HIS A 71 0.42 -10.15 -14.11
CA HIS A 71 0.94 -10.37 -15.46
C HIS A 71 2.40 -9.93 -15.59
N VAL A 72 2.75 -8.75 -15.05
CA VAL A 72 4.14 -8.27 -15.04
C VAL A 72 5.05 -9.21 -14.26
N ILE A 73 4.63 -9.61 -13.05
CA ILE A 73 5.43 -10.53 -12.22
C ILE A 73 5.60 -11.88 -12.91
N ALA A 74 4.53 -12.44 -13.49
CA ALA A 74 4.56 -13.75 -14.13
C ALA A 74 5.30 -13.78 -15.47
N SER A 75 5.35 -12.64 -16.18
CA SER A 75 6.06 -12.52 -17.46
C SER A 75 7.52 -12.09 -17.29
N CYS A 76 7.95 -11.70 -16.08
CA CYS A 76 9.34 -11.33 -15.83
C CYS A 76 10.26 -12.53 -16.07
N SER A 77 11.21 -12.38 -17.00
CA SER A 77 12.30 -13.34 -17.22
C SER A 77 13.41 -13.23 -16.18
N CYS A 78 13.25 -12.34 -15.20
CA CYS A 78 14.11 -12.30 -14.02
C CYS A 78 13.90 -13.61 -13.25
N GLY A 79 14.81 -14.56 -13.44
CA GLY A 79 14.78 -15.85 -12.74
C GLY A 79 14.59 -15.63 -11.24
N ALA A 80 13.93 -16.56 -10.56
CA ALA A 80 13.57 -16.52 -9.13
C ALA A 80 14.77 -16.33 -8.16
N THR A 81 15.97 -16.11 -8.68
CA THR A 81 17.18 -15.76 -7.96
C THR A 81 17.17 -14.26 -7.68
N THR A 82 16.71 -13.93 -6.48
CA THR A 82 16.91 -12.65 -5.78
C THR A 82 16.41 -11.41 -6.53
N LEU A 83 15.17 -11.02 -6.25
CA LEU A 83 14.87 -9.59 -6.12
C LEU A 83 15.93 -8.99 -5.17
N PRO A 84 16.56 -7.86 -5.49
CA PRO A 84 17.48 -7.21 -4.57
C PRO A 84 16.71 -6.88 -3.29
N THR A 85 16.86 -7.72 -2.27
CA THR A 85 16.33 -7.52 -0.91
C THR A 85 16.97 -6.32 -0.21
N ASP A 86 18.01 -5.73 -0.82
CA ASP A 86 18.62 -4.46 -0.47
C ASP A 86 18.35 -3.43 -1.57
N GLN A 87 17.12 -2.91 -1.63
CA GLN A 87 17.05 -1.47 -1.79
C GLN A 87 17.33 -0.92 -0.39
N PRO A 88 18.42 -0.15 -0.17
CA PRO A 88 18.56 0.54 1.09
C PRO A 88 17.27 1.33 1.25
N SER A 89 16.59 1.10 2.37
CA SER A 89 15.55 2.01 2.81
C SER A 89 16.18 3.40 2.76
N ALA A 90 15.90 4.15 1.70
CA ALA A 90 16.04 5.58 1.76
C ALA A 90 15.12 5.93 2.91
N SER A 91 15.73 6.19 4.06
CA SER A 91 15.11 6.74 5.23
C SER A 91 14.55 8.07 4.75
N VAL A 92 13.35 8.05 4.16
CA VAL A 92 12.52 9.23 4.09
C VAL A 92 12.31 9.55 5.57
N PRO A 93 12.87 10.65 6.09
CA PRO A 93 12.60 11.03 7.45
C PRO A 93 11.08 11.11 7.56
N MET A 94 10.55 10.26 8.42
CA MET A 94 9.17 10.29 8.87
C MET A 94 9.00 11.63 9.57
N GLU A 95 8.67 12.68 8.83
CA GLU A 95 8.02 13.83 9.43
C GLU A 95 6.69 13.32 9.94
N THR A 96 6.66 13.10 11.25
CA THR A 96 5.46 12.83 12.05
C THR A 96 4.54 14.02 11.91
N SER A 97 3.76 14.04 10.83
CA SER A 97 2.59 14.88 10.77
C SER A 97 1.53 14.12 11.55
N ASP A 98 1.40 14.47 12.84
CA ASP A 98 0.31 14.06 13.72
C ASP A 98 -1.03 14.09 12.95
N GLY A 99 -1.44 12.91 12.49
CA GLY A 99 -2.80 12.66 12.05
C GLY A 99 -3.69 12.55 13.29
N PRO A 100 -4.95 12.99 13.21
CA PRO A 100 -5.78 13.18 14.39
C PRO A 100 -5.98 11.85 15.11
N GLN A 101 -5.60 11.82 16.39
CA GLN A 101 -5.88 10.70 17.27
C GLN A 101 -7.40 10.56 17.40
N VAL A 102 -7.96 9.54 16.75
CA VAL A 102 -9.33 9.11 16.98
C VAL A 102 -9.37 8.54 18.40
N LYS A 103 -9.77 9.36 19.37
CA LYS A 103 -10.10 8.93 20.72
C LYS A 103 -11.21 7.88 20.60
N GLN A 104 -10.92 6.65 21.01
CA GLN A 104 -11.97 5.66 21.24
C GLN A 104 -12.73 6.09 22.50
N GLU A 105 -13.92 6.67 22.31
CA GLU A 105 -14.94 6.72 23.35
C GLU A 105 -15.41 5.28 23.61
N GLN A 106 -15.14 4.78 24.81
CA GLN A 106 -15.72 3.54 25.32
C GLN A 106 -17.12 3.83 25.83
N GLU A 107 -18.14 3.39 25.09
CA GLU A 107 -19.52 3.30 25.57
C GLU A 107 -19.70 2.08 26.49
N GLY A 108 -19.93 2.36 27.78
CA GLY A 108 -20.85 1.64 28.69
C GLY A 108 -20.40 0.31 29.34
N PRO A 109 -21.12 -0.19 30.38
CA PRO A 109 -22.45 0.24 30.81
C PRO A 109 -22.59 0.63 32.29
N ALA A 110 -23.79 1.14 32.58
CA ALA A 110 -24.27 1.69 33.83
C ALA A 110 -24.46 0.67 34.97
N ALA A 111 -24.26 1.20 36.18
CA ALA A 111 -24.99 0.98 37.44
C ALA A 111 -25.27 -0.44 37.96
N ALA A 112 -24.76 -0.70 39.17
CA ALA A 112 -25.54 -1.21 40.30
C ALA A 112 -25.04 -0.56 41.59
#